data_AF-Q8MXU4-F1
#
_entry.id   AF-Q8MXU4-F1
#
_cell.length_a   1.000
_cell.length_b   1.000
_cell.length_c   1.000
_cell.angle_alpha   90.00
_cell.angle_beta   90.00
_cell.angle_gamma   90.00
#
_symmetry.space_group_name_H-M   'P 1'
#
loop_
_entity.id
_entity.type
_entity.pdbx_description
1 polymer ?
#
loop_
_entity_poly.entity_id
_entity_poly.type
_entity_poly.pdbx_seq_one_letter_code
_entity_poly.pdbx_strand_id
1 'polypeptide(L)'
;MCDRDDCASIASRCTGETIICAFVESITPPKIRDKTGTYELKCPFAEGFTMEIGDLFLFHFVFDGSSEKCTRLTPIPKMLAMVYEKLLKDLRKAKKEGKMIISPTAN
;
A
#
# COMPACT_ATOMS: atom_id res chain seq x y z
N MET A 1 -12.84 -12.21 5.79
CA MET A 1 -11.48 -12.08 6.38
C MET A 1 -11.06 -10.63 6.21
N CYS A 2 -10.50 -9.99 7.23
CA CYS A 2 -9.86 -8.67 7.03
C CYS A 2 -8.56 -8.92 6.28
N ASP A 3 -8.63 -8.94 4.95
CA ASP A 3 -7.43 -9.00 4.12
C ASP A 3 -6.55 -7.82 4.53
N ARG A 4 -5.33 -8.10 4.99
CA ARG A 4 -4.44 -7.05 5.46
C ARG A 4 -4.03 -6.20 4.25
N ASP A 5 -3.77 -4.93 4.52
CA ASP A 5 -3.28 -4.01 3.49
C ASP A 5 -1.73 -4.08 3.50
N ASP A 6 -1.19 -5.23 3.04
CA ASP A 6 0.23 -5.55 2.94
C ASP A 6 0.55 -6.42 1.71
N CYS A 7 1.82 -6.49 1.32
CA CYS A 7 2.24 -7.18 0.10
C CYS A 7 2.01 -8.70 0.14
N ALA A 8 1.97 -9.33 1.31
CA ALA A 8 1.73 -10.78 1.40
C ALA A 8 0.26 -11.15 1.15
N SER A 9 -0.69 -10.31 1.58
CA SER A 9 -2.12 -10.60 1.40
C SER A 9 -2.78 -9.92 0.20
N ILE A 10 -2.09 -9.03 -0.51
CA ILE A 10 -2.63 -8.41 -1.73
C ILE A 10 -3.00 -9.48 -2.79
N ALA A 11 -2.20 -10.54 -2.90
CA ALA A 11 -2.41 -11.62 -3.87
C ALA A 11 -3.72 -12.39 -3.66
N SER A 12 -4.27 -12.40 -2.45
CA SER A 12 -5.55 -13.05 -2.13
C SER A 12 -6.75 -12.11 -2.21
N ARG A 13 -6.54 -10.83 -2.57
CA ARG A 13 -7.61 -9.83 -2.62
C ARG A 13 -8.43 -10.02 -3.89
N CYS A 14 -9.71 -10.37 -3.73
CA CYS A 14 -10.62 -10.55 -4.85
C CYS A 14 -11.30 -9.23 -5.25
N THR A 15 -11.77 -8.43 -4.28
CA THR A 15 -12.54 -7.22 -4.54
C THR A 15 -12.24 -6.10 -3.54
N GLY A 16 -12.64 -4.88 -3.91
CA GLY A 16 -12.58 -3.69 -3.06
C GLY A 16 -11.28 -2.92 -3.23
N GLU A 17 -10.95 -2.12 -2.22
CA GLU A 17 -9.79 -1.23 -2.26
C GLU A 17 -8.81 -1.54 -1.14
N THR A 18 -7.53 -1.27 -1.39
CA THR A 18 -6.46 -1.40 -0.39
C THR A 18 -5.41 -0.32 -0.59
N ILE A 19 -4.77 0.07 0.52
CA ILE A 19 -3.67 1.03 0.52
C ILE A 19 -2.46 0.35 1.12
N ILE A 20 -1.41 0.18 0.32
CA ILE A 20 -0.20 -0.50 0.73
C ILE A 20 0.94 0.51 0.77
N CYS A 21 1.73 0.50 1.84
CA CYS A 21 2.99 1.24 1.90
C CYS A 21 4.13 0.28 1.62
N ALA A 22 4.80 0.46 0.49
CA ALA A 22 5.84 -0.45 0.04
C ALA A 22 6.96 0.29 -0.70
N PHE A 23 8.11 -0.36 -0.80
CA PHE A 23 9.21 0.08 -1.61
C PHE A 23 9.06 -0.46 -3.03
N VAL A 24 9.41 0.34 -4.04
CA VAL A 24 9.54 -0.15 -5.42
C VAL A 24 10.75 -1.08 -5.49
N GLU A 25 10.54 -2.33 -5.90
CA GLU A 25 11.60 -3.33 -6.04
C GLU A 25 12.05 -3.47 -7.50
N SER A 26 11.11 -3.43 -8.44
CA SER A 26 11.40 -3.33 -9.89
C SER A 26 10.29 -2.56 -10.60
N ILE A 27 10.63 -1.93 -11.73
CA ILE A 27 9.68 -1.13 -12.52
C ILE A 27 9.07 -1.96 -13.64
N THR A 28 9.86 -2.83 -14.27
CA THR A 28 9.42 -3.71 -15.36
C THR A 28 10.00 -5.12 -15.19
N PRO A 29 9.20 -6.14 -14.83
CA PRO A 29 7.81 -6.04 -14.40
C PRO A 29 7.69 -5.24 -13.08
N PRO A 30 6.55 -4.59 -12.83
CA PRO A 30 6.34 -3.80 -11.63
C PRO A 30 6.28 -4.70 -10.37
N LYS A 31 7.19 -4.46 -9.43
CA LYS A 31 7.24 -5.18 -8.14
C LYS A 31 7.35 -4.22 -6.98
N ILE A 32 6.63 -4.53 -5.91
CA ILE A 32 6.67 -3.80 -4.65
C ILE A 32 7.04 -4.73 -3.50
N ARG A 33 7.69 -4.19 -2.48
CA ARG A 33 8.14 -4.92 -1.31
C ARG A 33 7.83 -4.19 -0.03
N ASP A 34 7.30 -4.90 0.95
CA ASP A 34 7.21 -4.43 2.32
C ASP A 34 7.81 -5.47 3.29
N LYS A 35 7.53 -5.33 4.59
CA LYS A 35 8.04 -6.24 5.63
C LYS A 35 7.40 -7.64 5.61
N THR A 36 6.27 -7.80 4.92
CA THR A 36 5.52 -9.04 4.84
C THR A 36 5.93 -9.89 3.65
N GLY A 37 6.44 -9.25 2.59
CA GLY A 37 6.94 -9.93 1.41
C GLY A 37 7.05 -9.01 0.21
N THR A 38 7.10 -9.64 -0.96
CA THR A 38 7.14 -8.98 -2.26
C THR A 38 5.89 -9.34 -3.04
N TYR A 39 5.43 -8.42 -3.88
CA TYR A 39 4.32 -8.66 -4.80
C TYR A 39 4.65 -8.12 -6.18
N GLU A 40 4.53 -8.99 -7.18
CA GLU A 40 4.58 -8.60 -8.58
C GLU A 40 3.19 -8.19 -9.05
N LEU A 41 3.07 -6.93 -9.45
CA LEU A 41 1.82 -6.37 -9.92
C LEU A 41 1.50 -6.91 -11.32
N LYS A 42 0.24 -7.29 -11.51
CA LYS A 42 -0.37 -7.64 -12.79
C LYS A 42 -0.83 -6.42 -13.58
N CYS A 43 -0.66 -5.23 -13.01
CA CYS A 43 -0.96 -3.94 -13.61
C CYS A 43 0.27 -3.04 -13.60
N PRO A 44 0.37 -2.08 -14.54
CA PRO A 44 1.40 -1.05 -14.45
C PRO A 44 1.17 -0.18 -13.21
N PHE A 45 2.24 0.47 -12.75
CA PHE A 45 2.13 1.53 -11.77
C PHE A 45 1.30 2.70 -12.31
N ALA A 46 0.63 3.44 -11.42
CA ALA A 46 -0.10 4.65 -11.83
C ALA A 46 0.87 5.68 -12.42
N GLU A 47 0.45 6.36 -13.48
CA GLU A 47 1.25 7.36 -14.18
C GLU A 47 1.38 8.68 -13.39
N GLY A 48 2.28 9.56 -13.84
CA GLY A 48 2.45 10.91 -13.29
C GLY A 48 3.53 11.04 -12.21
N PHE A 49 4.24 9.97 -11.89
CA PHE A 49 5.35 9.98 -10.93
C PHE A 49 6.61 9.38 -11.54
N THR A 50 7.75 10.04 -11.30
CA THR A 50 9.06 9.42 -11.49
C THR A 50 9.33 8.53 -10.29
N MET A 51 9.66 7.26 -10.52
CA MET A 51 9.95 6.30 -9.46
C MET A 51 11.30 5.65 -9.70
N GLU A 52 12.06 5.47 -8.63
CA GLU A 52 13.30 4.71 -8.63
C GLU A 52 13.16 3.48 -7.74
N ILE A 53 13.98 2.46 -8.01
CA ILE A 53 14.07 1.29 -7.14
C ILE A 53 14.51 1.75 -5.74
N GLY A 54 13.77 1.31 -4.71
CA GLY A 54 13.98 1.69 -3.32
C GLY A 54 13.22 2.94 -2.88
N ASP A 55 12.44 3.57 -3.76
CA ASP A 55 11.51 4.63 -3.34
C ASP A 55 10.31 4.05 -2.61
N LEU A 56 9.86 4.76 -1.56
CA LEU A 56 8.72 4.38 -0.73
C LEU A 56 7.48 5.13 -1.19
N PHE A 57 6.40 4.40 -1.43
CA PHE A 57 5.12 4.99 -1.83
C PHE A 57 3.97 4.39 -1.01
N LEU A 58 2.90 5.17 -0.87
CA LEU A 58 1.56 4.64 -0.64
C LEU A 58 0.92 4.35 -2.00
N PHE A 59 0.63 3.08 -2.22
CA PHE A 59 -0.06 2.55 -3.40
C PHE A 59 -1.53 2.37 -3.06
N HIS A 60 -2.42 2.95 -3.85
CA HIS A 60 -3.84 2.65 -3.83
C HIS A 60 -4.14 1.65 -4.94
N PHE A 61 -4.72 0.53 -4.56
CA PHE A 61 -5.16 -0.51 -5.48
C PHE A 61 -6.67 -0.71 -5.40
N VAL A 62 -7.27 -0.93 -6.56
CA VAL A 62 -8.68 -1.31 -6.69
C VAL A 62 -8.74 -2.67 -7.36
N PHE A 63 -9.53 -3.57 -6.76
CA PHE A 63 -9.78 -4.93 -7.20
C PHE A 63 -11.27 -5.06 -7.57
N ASP A 64 -11.57 -5.49 -8.78
CA ASP A 64 -12.95 -5.62 -9.29
C ASP A 64 -13.44 -7.07 -9.44
N GLY A 65 -12.67 -8.04 -8.93
CA GLY A 65 -12.94 -9.48 -9.07
C GLY A 65 -12.25 -10.12 -10.27
N SER A 66 -11.89 -9.34 -11.28
CA SER A 66 -11.25 -9.82 -12.51
C SER A 66 -9.85 -9.24 -12.73
N SER A 67 -9.62 -8.03 -12.25
CA SER A 67 -8.38 -7.28 -12.44
C SER A 67 -8.00 -6.51 -11.18
N GLU A 68 -6.70 -6.24 -11.07
CA GLU A 68 -6.16 -5.26 -10.12
C GLU A 68 -5.71 -4.02 -10.88
N LYS A 69 -5.91 -2.84 -10.29
CA LYS A 69 -5.45 -1.57 -10.86
C LYS A 69 -4.75 -0.75 -9.80
N CYS A 70 -3.53 -0.30 -10.10
CA CYS A 70 -2.86 0.74 -9.34
C CYS A 70 -3.43 2.10 -9.75
N THR A 71 -4.33 2.65 -8.95
CA THR A 71 -5.07 3.88 -9.29
C THR A 71 -4.37 5.14 -8.82
N ARG A 72 -3.59 5.07 -7.74
CA ARG A 72 -2.87 6.22 -7.20
C ARG A 72 -1.57 5.81 -6.53
N LEU A 73 -0.56 6.64 -6.69
CA LEU A 73 0.70 6.60 -5.96
C LEU A 73 0.83 7.87 -5.14
N THR A 74 1.41 7.80 -3.96
CA THR A 74 1.80 8.97 -3.17
C THR A 74 3.20 8.75 -2.62
N PRO A 75 4.21 9.51 -3.10
CA PRO A 75 5.58 9.33 -2.64
C PRO A 75 5.69 9.66 -1.16
N ILE A 76 6.42 8.83 -0.43
CA ILE A 76 6.81 9.09 0.94
C ILE A 76 8.29 9.47 0.94
N PRO A 77 8.64 10.71 1.36
CA PRO A 77 10.03 11.10 1.52
C PRO A 77 10.78 10.09 2.38
N LYS A 78 11.97 9.65 1.95
CA LYS A 78 12.76 8.61 2.65
C LYS A 78 13.00 8.93 4.13
N MET A 79 13.16 10.21 4.46
CA MET A 79 13.29 10.70 5.84
C MET A 79 12.08 10.40 6.73
N LEU A 80 10.88 10.29 6.14
CA LEU A 80 9.63 10.00 6.83
C LEU A 80 9.29 8.49 6.83
N ALA A 81 10.06 7.64 6.15
CA ALA A 81 9.77 6.21 6.02
C ALA A 81 9.52 5.55 7.38
N MET A 82 10.42 5.75 8.35
CA MET A 82 10.28 5.21 9.71
C MET A 82 9.03 5.72 10.44
N VAL A 83 8.67 6.99 10.22
CA VAL A 83 7.46 7.60 10.81
C VAL A 83 6.22 6.95 10.23
N TYR A 84 6.13 6.82 8.90
CA TYR A 84 5.01 6.19 8.22
C TYR A 84 4.86 4.71 8.59
N GLU A 85 5.95 3.95 8.63
CA GLU A 85 5.91 2.55 9.06
C GLU A 85 5.36 2.40 10.49
N LYS A 86 5.77 3.29 11.40
CA LYS A 86 5.26 3.30 12.77
C LYS A 86 3.77 3.65 12.80
N LEU A 87 3.35 4.69 12.09
CA LEU A 87 1.94 5.09 11.99
C LEU A 87 1.07 3.97 11.43
N LEU A 88 1.51 3.29 10.36
CA LEU A 88 0.77 2.17 9.78
C LEU A 88 0.68 0.97 10.73
N LYS A 89 1.75 0.68 11.48
CA LYS A 89 1.72 -0.36 12.51
C LYS A 89 0.72 -0.01 13.62
N ASP A 90 0.71 1.24 14.07
CA ASP A 90 -0.19 1.73 15.10
C ASP A 90 -1.65 1.74 14.61
N LEU A 91 -1.90 2.16 13.37
CA LEU A 91 -3.21 2.08 12.70
C LEU A 91 -3.69 0.62 12.58
N ARG A 92 -2.84 -0.31 12.14
CA ARG A 92 -3.16 -1.74 12.04
C ARG A 92 -3.47 -2.34 13.42
N LYS A 93 -2.73 -1.93 14.45
CA LYS A 93 -2.98 -2.33 15.83
C LYS A 93 -4.32 -1.78 16.33
N ALA A 94 -4.60 -0.50 16.11
CA ALA A 94 -5.87 0.11 16.49
C ALA A 94 -7.08 -0.54 15.78
N LYS A 95 -6.98 -0.82 14.47
CA LYS A 95 -7.99 -1.58 13.72
C LYS A 95 -8.25 -2.95 14.35
N LYS A 96 -7.20 -3.69 14.72
CA LYS A 96 -7.32 -5.01 15.39
C LYS A 96 -7.94 -4.90 16.79
N GLU A 97 -7.67 -3.82 17.50
CA GLU A 97 -8.25 -3.54 18.82
C GLU A 97 -9.67 -2.96 18.75
N GLY A 98 -10.23 -2.76 17.54
CA GLY A 98 -11.54 -2.10 17.37
C GLY A 98 -11.54 -0.63 17.76
N LYS A 99 -10.37 -0.01 17.95
CA LYS A 99 -10.25 1.41 18.24
C LYS A 99 -10.34 2.19 16.94
N MET A 100 -11.51 2.76 16.69
CA MET A 100 -11.70 3.73 15.62
C MET A 100 -10.83 4.94 15.96
N ILE A 101 -9.70 5.12 15.25
CA ILE A 101 -8.92 6.34 15.35
C ILE A 101 -9.81 7.42 14.74
N ILE A 102 -10.36 8.22 15.63
CA ILE A 102 -11.31 9.29 15.37
C ILE A 102 -10.68 10.13 14.26
N SER A 103 -11.32 10.13 13.09
CA SER A 103 -11.04 11.11 12.04
C SER A 103 -11.07 12.47 12.73
N PRO A 104 -10.04 13.33 12.59
CA PRO A 104 -10.20 14.72 12.99
C PRO A 104 -11.41 15.23 12.20
N THR A 105 -12.51 15.46 12.90
CA THR A 105 -13.61 16.27 12.42
C THR A 105 -12.98 17.61 12.08
N ALA A 106 -12.79 17.86 10.78
CA ALA A 106 -12.55 19.19 10.28
C ALA A 106 -13.82 19.99 10.60
N ASN A 107 -13.71 20.86 11.61
CA ASN A 107 -14.59 22.01 11.76
C ASN A 107 -14.31 23.01 10.63
#